data_AF-A0AAU7PUJ7-F1
#
_entry.id   AF-A0AAU7PUJ7-F1
#
_cell.length_a   1.000
_cell.length_b   1.000
_cell.length_c   1.000
_cell.angle_alpha   90.00
_cell.angle_beta   90.00
_cell.angle_gamma   90.00
#
_symmetry.space_group_name_H-M   'P 1'
#
loop_
_entity.id
_entity.type
_entity.pdbx_description
1 polymer ?
#
loop_
_entity_poly.entity_id
_entity_poly.type
_entity_poly.pdbx_seq_one_letter_code
_entity_poly.pdbx_strand_id
1 'polypeptide(L)'
;MTKLDCNVTSCLHNSDNYCCKSAIVVEGSQAKDNYDTCCGSFDENKDGSFHNLFKTPESRLEVDCEAVNCVYNEGRHCSAEHIGIAGDGASAAEHTECSTFKAR
;
A
#
# COMPACT_ATOMS: atom_id res chain seq x y z
N MET A 1 15.04 -6.58 -0.61
CA MET A 1 13.75 -6.60 -1.34
C MET A 1 12.72 -6.05 -0.40
N THR A 2 12.06 -4.96 -0.77
CA THR A 2 11.01 -4.36 0.06
C THR A 2 9.84 -5.32 0.20
N LYS A 3 9.36 -5.51 1.43
CA LYS A 3 8.18 -6.32 1.73
C LYS A 3 6.95 -5.43 1.80
N LEU A 4 5.84 -5.92 1.26
CA LEU A 4 4.55 -5.22 1.31
C LEU A 4 3.50 -6.09 1.97
N ASP A 5 3.18 -5.73 3.19
CA ASP A 5 2.18 -6.37 4.01
C ASP A 5 0.86 -5.62 3.85
N CYS A 6 -0.22 -6.33 3.63
CA CYS A 6 -1.56 -5.76 3.46
C CYS A 6 -2.50 -6.40 4.46
N ASN A 7 -2.86 -5.67 5.51
CA ASN A 7 -3.81 -6.13 6.51
C ASN A 7 -5.27 -5.81 6.11
N VAL A 8 -5.47 -5.25 4.92
CA VAL A 8 -6.80 -4.87 4.42
C VAL A 8 -7.48 -6.11 3.83
N THR A 9 -8.36 -6.75 4.60
CA THR A 9 -9.05 -7.97 4.17
C THR A 9 -9.96 -7.77 2.95
N SER A 10 -10.49 -6.55 2.79
CA SER A 10 -11.28 -6.14 1.63
C SER A 10 -10.45 -5.80 0.39
N CYS A 11 -9.11 -5.85 0.45
CA CYS A 11 -8.26 -5.54 -0.69
C CYS A 11 -8.19 -6.71 -1.66
N LEU A 12 -8.50 -6.47 -2.94
CA LEU A 12 -8.44 -7.45 -4.02
C LEU A 12 -7.04 -8.08 -4.18
N HIS A 13 -6.00 -7.31 -3.87
CA HIS A 13 -4.61 -7.75 -4.00
C HIS A 13 -4.04 -8.38 -2.72
N ASN A 14 -4.83 -8.43 -1.64
CA ASN A 14 -4.41 -9.08 -0.41
C ASN A 14 -4.50 -10.60 -0.55
N SER A 15 -3.34 -11.25 -0.49
CA SER A 15 -3.21 -12.70 -0.42
C SER A 15 -2.46 -13.05 0.87
N ASP A 16 -3.17 -13.64 1.83
CA ASP A 16 -2.59 -14.10 3.10
C ASP A 16 -1.89 -12.99 3.93
N ASN A 17 -2.47 -11.78 3.94
CA ASN A 17 -1.90 -10.56 4.53
C ASN A 17 -0.70 -9.96 3.78
N TYR A 18 -0.47 -10.39 2.54
CA TYR A 18 0.55 -9.83 1.66
C TYR A 18 -0.08 -9.20 0.42
N CYS A 19 0.37 -8.01 0.04
CA CYS A 19 -0.05 -7.43 -1.22
C CYS A 19 0.72 -8.08 -2.37
N CYS A 20 0.01 -8.71 -3.30
CA CYS A 20 0.62 -9.33 -4.48
C CYS A 20 0.79 -8.36 -5.66
N LYS A 21 0.72 -7.04 -5.42
CA LYS A 21 0.90 -6.03 -6.46
C LYS A 21 2.40 -5.75 -6.66
N SER A 22 2.84 -5.63 -7.92
CA SER A 22 4.24 -5.30 -8.22
C SER A 22 4.55 -3.83 -8.00
N ALA A 23 3.54 -2.96 -8.07
CA ALA A 23 3.67 -1.54 -7.82
C ALA A 23 2.50 -1.01 -7.01
N ILE A 24 2.75 -0.20 -5.98
CA ILE A 24 1.71 0.53 -5.25
C ILE A 24 2.05 2.01 -5.13
N VAL A 25 1.01 2.82 -4.92
CA VAL A 25 1.14 4.26 -4.65
C VAL A 25 0.59 4.53 -3.26
N VAL A 26 1.41 5.15 -2.42
CA VAL A 26 1.02 5.71 -1.12
C VAL A 26 0.78 7.20 -1.32
N GLU A 27 -0.49 7.57 -1.33
CA GLU A 27 -0.94 8.96 -1.36
C GLU A 27 -0.98 9.56 0.05
N GLY A 28 -1.05 10.88 0.12
CA GLY A 28 -0.88 11.63 1.36
C GLY A 28 0.11 12.78 1.23
N SER A 29 0.03 13.56 0.14
CA SER A 29 0.93 14.70 -0.13
C SER A 29 1.06 15.69 1.04
N GLN A 30 0.02 15.81 1.88
CA GLN A 30 0.02 16.66 3.07
C GLN A 30 -0.10 15.86 4.37
N ALA A 31 0.13 14.55 4.31
CA ALA A 31 0.02 13.67 5.46
C ALA A 31 0.99 14.10 6.56
N LYS A 32 0.47 14.14 7.78
CA LYS A 32 1.24 14.38 9.00
C LYS A 32 1.33 13.11 9.83
N ASP A 33 0.32 12.27 9.72
CA ASP A 33 0.25 10.96 10.37
C ASP A 33 -0.12 9.88 9.36
N ASN A 34 0.02 8.61 9.75
CA ASN A 34 -0.34 7.45 8.94
C ASN A 34 -1.80 7.49 8.47
N TYR A 35 -2.71 7.99 9.31
CA TYR A 35 -4.13 8.12 8.98
C TYR A 35 -4.42 9.13 7.87
N ASP A 36 -3.50 10.07 7.60
CA ASP A 36 -3.62 11.02 6.49
C ASP A 36 -3.03 10.45 5.18
N THR A 37 -2.51 9.22 5.22
CA THR A 37 -2.05 8.51 4.03
C THR A 37 -3.09 7.52 3.57
N CYS A 38 -3.07 7.22 2.27
CA CYS A 38 -3.94 6.22 1.69
C CYS A 38 -3.22 5.44 0.60
N CYS A 39 -3.60 4.19 0.39
CA CYS A 39 -3.10 3.39 -0.72
C CYS A 39 -3.90 3.74 -1.97
N GLY A 40 -3.38 4.62 -2.84
CA GLY A 40 -3.99 4.94 -4.14
C GLY A 40 -4.04 3.74 -5.09
N SER A 41 -3.36 2.65 -4.73
CA SER A 41 -3.37 1.37 -5.43
C SER A 41 -4.35 0.34 -4.85
N PHE A 42 -5.17 0.73 -3.86
CA PHE A 42 -6.19 -0.12 -3.27
C PHE A 42 -7.34 -0.37 -4.25
N ASP A 43 -7.70 -1.64 -4.40
CA ASP A 43 -8.88 -2.10 -5.13
C ASP A 43 -9.77 -2.90 -4.16
N GLU A 44 -11.04 -2.51 -4.07
CA GLU A 44 -12.00 -3.20 -3.19
C GLU A 44 -12.46 -4.53 -3.83
N ASN A 45 -12.37 -5.61 -3.06
CA ASN A 45 -12.89 -6.91 -3.42
C ASN A 45 -14.42 -6.98 -3.19
N LYS A 46 -15.20 -6.35 -4.09
CA LYS A 46 -16.67 -6.26 -3.98
C LYS A 46 -17.41 -7.60 -4.14
N ASP A 47 -16.78 -8.60 -4.76
CA ASP A 47 -17.50 -9.79 -5.25
C ASP A 47 -16.96 -11.12 -4.68
N GLY A 48 -15.90 -11.09 -3.85
CA GLY A 48 -15.31 -12.32 -3.29
C GLY A 48 -14.69 -13.27 -4.34
N SER A 49 -14.69 -12.89 -5.61
CA SER A 49 -14.17 -13.65 -6.73
C SER A 49 -12.67 -13.38 -6.87
N PHE A 50 -11.89 -14.27 -6.28
CA PHE A 50 -10.45 -14.37 -6.46
C PHE A 50 -10.10 -14.38 -7.94
N HIS A 51 -9.19 -13.52 -8.37
CA HIS A 51 -8.34 -13.79 -9.52
C HIS A 51 -6.92 -13.27 -9.25
N ASN A 52 -6.08 -14.19 -8.75
CA ASN A 52 -4.63 -14.14 -8.92
C ASN A 52 -4.31 -14.23 -10.43
N LEU A 53 -4.53 -13.15 -11.18
CA LEU A 53 -4.31 -13.12 -12.64
C LEU A 53 -2.93 -12.59 -13.03
N PHE A 54 -2.11 -12.14 -12.07
CA PHE A 54 -0.78 -11.60 -12.34
C PHE A 54 0.26 -12.22 -11.41
N LYS A 55 0.60 -13.49 -11.65
CA LYS A 55 1.85 -14.09 -11.17
C LYS A 55 2.90 -14.04 -12.28
N THR A 56 3.34 -12.85 -12.63
CA THR A 56 4.71 -12.68 -13.15
C THR A 56 5.61 -12.35 -11.96
N PRO A 57 6.68 -13.11 -11.72
CA PRO A 57 7.64 -12.84 -10.65
C PRO A 57 8.51 -11.65 -11.07
N GLU A 58 7.93 -10.45 -11.15
CA GLU A 58 8.73 -9.24 -11.21
C GLU A 58 9.34 -9.07 -9.82
N SER A 59 10.64 -9.35 -9.73
CA SER A 59 11.39 -9.47 -8.47
C SER A 59 11.61 -8.13 -7.76
N ARG A 60 10.86 -7.09 -8.12
CA ARG A 60 11.05 -5.72 -7.66
C ARG A 60 9.70 -5.07 -7.42
N LEU A 61 9.28 -5.09 -6.15
CA LEU A 61 8.20 -4.27 -5.66
C LEU A 61 8.60 -2.79 -5.76
N GLU A 62 7.81 -2.01 -6.49
CA GLU A 62 7.96 -0.56 -6.58
C GLU A 62 6.89 0.11 -5.71
N VAL A 63 7.30 1.03 -4.84
CA VAL A 63 6.35 1.78 -4.01
C VAL A 63 6.58 3.26 -4.22
N ASP A 64 5.66 3.88 -4.95
CA ASP A 64 5.61 5.32 -5.08
C ASP A 64 5.05 5.92 -3.79
N CYS A 65 5.73 6.91 -3.23
CA CYS A 65 5.31 7.62 -2.03
C CYS A 65 5.10 9.09 -2.39
N GLU A 66 3.85 9.49 -2.57
CA GLU A 66 3.49 10.90 -2.76
C GLU A 66 3.53 11.68 -1.45
N ALA A 67 3.55 11.00 -0.31
CA ALA A 67 3.65 11.63 0.99
C ALA A 67 5.02 12.31 1.19
N VAL A 68 5.11 13.59 0.85
CA VAL A 68 6.37 14.38 0.86
C VAL A 68 6.96 14.56 2.26
N ASN A 69 6.14 14.37 3.30
CA ASN A 69 6.58 14.41 4.69
C ASN A 69 7.04 13.04 5.20
N CYS A 70 6.93 11.96 4.42
CA CYS A 70 7.39 10.65 4.83
C CYS A 70 8.92 10.60 4.88
N VAL A 71 9.50 10.10 5.98
CA VAL A 71 10.95 9.92 6.15
C VAL A 71 11.56 8.94 5.14
N TYR A 72 10.76 8.01 4.64
CA TYR A 72 11.17 7.00 3.66
C TYR A 72 10.97 7.48 2.23
N ASN A 73 10.42 8.68 2.01
CA ASN A 73 10.22 9.22 0.68
C ASN A 73 11.53 9.76 0.10
N GLU A 74 12.14 9.00 -0.80
CA GLU A 74 13.32 9.36 -1.56
C GLU A 74 12.93 9.65 -3.01
N GLY A 75 12.63 10.92 -3.32
CA GLY A 75 12.31 11.33 -4.69
C GLY A 75 11.01 10.75 -5.23
N ARG A 76 9.96 10.72 -4.41
CA ARG A 76 8.65 10.09 -4.67
C ARG A 76 8.65 8.57 -4.65
N HIS A 77 9.73 7.93 -4.23
CA HIS A 77 9.81 6.48 -4.05
C HIS A 77 10.00 6.16 -2.58
N CYS A 78 9.32 5.13 -2.07
CA CYS A 78 9.50 4.66 -0.71
C CYS A 78 10.74 3.76 -0.63
N SER A 79 11.74 4.18 0.14
CA SER A 79 12.95 3.40 0.42
C SER A 79 12.80 2.45 1.61
N ALA A 80 11.63 2.38 2.23
CA ALA A 80 11.38 1.50 3.37
C ALA A 80 11.58 0.03 2.99
N GLU A 81 12.21 -0.75 3.88
CA GLU A 81 12.38 -2.19 3.69
C GLU A 81 11.09 -2.98 3.91
N HIS A 82 10.18 -2.42 4.72
CA HIS A 82 8.93 -3.07 5.10
C HIS A 82 7.79 -2.05 5.10
N ILE A 83 6.84 -2.24 4.19
CA ILE A 83 5.72 -1.35 3.96
C ILE A 83 4.46 -2.09 4.37
N GLY A 84 3.72 -1.55 5.33
CA GLY A 84 2.45 -2.09 5.78
C GLY A 84 1.31 -1.19 5.35
N ILE A 85 0.32 -1.75 4.66
CA ILE A 85 -0.97 -1.10 4.39
C ILE A 85 -2.00 -1.72 5.34
N ALA A 86 -2.60 -0.88 6.18
CA ALA A 86 -3.71 -1.24 7.05
C ALA A 86 -4.99 -0.54 6.58
N GLY A 87 -6.12 -0.99 7.09
CA GLY A 87 -7.45 -0.51 6.71
C GLY A 87 -8.48 -1.53 7.13
N ASP A 88 -9.11 -1.28 8.28
CA ASP A 88 -10.12 -2.17 8.84
C ASP A 88 -11.44 -2.00 8.06
N GLY A 89 -11.84 -3.04 7.31
CA GLY A 89 -13.05 -3.00 6.49
C GLY A 89 -13.02 -1.92 5.40
N ALA A 90 -11.82 -1.52 4.95
CA ALA A 90 -11.68 -0.44 3.98
C ALA A 90 -12.51 -0.73 2.72
N SER A 91 -13.39 0.20 2.38
CA SER A 91 -14.26 0.13 1.21
C SER A 91 -13.81 1.05 0.07
N ALA A 92 -12.87 1.94 0.41
CA ALA A 92 -12.28 2.94 -0.46
C ALA A 92 -10.81 3.12 -0.09
N ALA A 93 -10.01 3.64 -1.01
CA ALA A 93 -8.60 3.93 -0.77
C ALA A 93 -8.40 4.85 0.45
N GLU A 94 -9.30 5.80 0.68
CA GLU A 94 -9.27 6.73 1.82
C GLU A 94 -9.42 6.04 3.17
N HIS A 95 -9.95 4.81 3.22
CA HIS A 95 -10.05 4.01 4.44
C HIS A 95 -8.84 3.09 4.63
N THR A 96 -7.85 3.18 3.74
CA THR A 96 -6.56 2.52 3.90
C THR A 96 -5.53 3.52 4.37
N GLU A 97 -4.51 3.04 5.06
CA GLU A 97 -3.43 3.83 5.60
C GLU A 97 -2.11 3.08 5.46
N CYS A 98 -1.03 3.81 5.20
CA CYS A 98 0.31 3.25 5.25
C CYS A 98 0.79 3.25 6.71
N SER A 99 0.69 2.12 7.39
CA SER A 99 1.19 1.96 8.78
C SER A 99 2.70 2.13 8.89
N THR A 100 3.44 1.99 7.78
CA THR A 100 4.88 2.30 7.73
C THR A 100 5.16 3.80 7.64
N PHE A 101 4.17 4.62 7.26
CA PHE A 101 4.37 6.06 7.15
C PHE A 101 4.90 6.62 8.46
N LYS A 102 5.91 7.48 8.34
CA LYS A 102 6.49 8.19 9.46
C LYS A 102 6.85 9.59 8.99
N ALA A 103 6.33 10.60 9.67
CA ALA A 103 6.63 11.99 9.36
C ALA A 103 8.08 12.35 9.71
N ARG A 104 8.65 13.24 8.89
CA ARG A 104 9.98 13.83 9.06
C ARG A 104 10.01 14.99 10.04
#